data_AF-A0A9E0EAC9-F1
#
_entry.id   AF-A0A9E0EAC9-F1
#
_cell.length_a   1.000
_cell.length_b   1.000
_cell.length_c   1.000
_cell.angle_alpha   90.00
_cell.angle_beta   90.00
_cell.angle_gamma   90.00
#
_symmetry.space_group_name_H-M   'P 1'
#
loop_
_entity.id
_entity.type
_entity.pdbx_description
1 polymer ?
#
loop_
_entity_poly.entity_id
_entity_poly.type
_entity_poly.pdbx_seq_one_letter_code
_entity_poly.pdbx_strand_id
1 'polypeptide(L)'
;MTFVNKVRFKMGVEGDNVRIAVTEAMNECIDEDILVDFFEQHREEVVEVSIYDYDEEEVRRVLAEEYAQEVAQGMAQEIVEKAAKEASEKAFAEGEQSMMINQIIKKVKKSKTLETIASELEEEVADIKPIYDVVIAAAPDYNIDIIKNKLAIN
;
A
#
# COMPACT_ATOMS: atom_id res chain seq x y z
N MET A 1 8.64 26.68 41.44
CA MET A 1 10.04 26.30 41.12
C MET A 1 10.73 27.51 40.50
N THR A 2 11.56 28.23 41.25
CA THR A 2 12.15 29.53 40.86
C THR A 2 13.04 29.42 39.62
N PHE A 3 13.91 28.40 39.56
CA PHE A 3 14.78 28.14 38.42
C PHE A 3 14.02 27.87 37.11
N VAL A 4 13.08 26.92 37.11
CA VAL A 4 12.27 26.57 35.92
C VAL A 4 11.45 27.76 35.41
N ASN A 5 10.95 28.61 36.30
CA ASN A 5 10.21 29.81 35.89
C ASN A 5 11.14 30.84 35.22
N LYS A 6 12.36 31.01 35.72
CA LYS A 6 13.38 31.87 35.07
C LYS A 6 13.75 31.34 33.69
N VAL A 7 14.03 30.04 33.56
CA VAL A 7 14.33 29.40 32.26
C VAL A 7 13.20 29.60 31.25
N ARG A 8 11.95 29.34 31.67
CA ARG A 8 10.77 29.52 30.81
C ARG A 8 10.54 30.98 30.40
N PHE A 9 10.80 31.92 31.30
CA PHE A 9 10.69 33.35 30.98
C PHE A 9 11.71 33.76 29.93
N LYS A 10 12.97 33.33 30.06
CA LYS A 10 14.03 33.61 29.10
C LYS A 10 13.75 33.01 27.71
N MET A 11 13.30 31.75 27.68
CA MET A 11 12.92 31.11 26.41
C MET A 11 11.68 31.73 25.76
N GLY A 12 10.65 32.05 26.54
CA GLY A 12 9.35 32.50 26.01
C GLY A 12 9.23 34.00 25.76
N VAL A 13 9.94 34.82 26.55
CA VAL A 13 9.85 36.30 26.51
C VAL A 13 11.10 36.92 25.92
N GLU A 14 12.29 36.47 26.33
CA GLU A 14 13.57 37.00 25.83
C GLU A 14 13.98 36.35 24.50
N GLY A 15 13.43 35.16 24.19
CA GLY A 15 13.70 34.43 22.96
C GLY A 15 15.05 33.71 22.97
N ASP A 16 15.64 33.51 24.14
CA ASP A 16 16.93 32.87 24.29
C ASP A 16 16.87 31.39 23.90
N ASN A 17 17.96 30.92 23.30
CA ASN A 17 18.15 29.49 23.09
C ASN A 17 18.18 28.78 24.45
N VAL A 18 17.60 27.58 24.54
CA VAL A 18 17.49 26.78 25.78
C VAL A 18 18.81 26.73 26.56
N ARG A 19 19.94 26.54 25.88
CA ARG A 19 21.26 26.51 26.52
C ARG A 19 21.62 27.82 27.22
N ILE A 20 21.29 28.95 26.58
CA ILE A 20 21.55 30.30 27.09
C ILE A 20 20.61 30.58 28.27
N ALA A 21 19.30 30.35 28.07
CA ALA A 21 18.28 30.53 29.09
C ALA A 21 18.57 29.74 30.38
N VAL A 22 19.00 28.48 30.25
CA VAL A 22 19.35 27.61 31.38
C VAL A 22 20.60 28.10 32.09
N THR A 23 21.63 28.49 31.35
CA THR A 23 22.90 28.96 31.93
C THR A 23 22.73 30.28 32.67
N GLU A 24 21.97 31.21 32.12
CA GLU A 24 21.70 32.50 32.76
C GLU A 24 20.81 32.35 33.99
N ALA A 25 19.72 31.58 33.90
CA ALA A 25 18.87 31.30 35.04
C ALA A 25 19.62 30.60 36.18
N MET A 26 20.60 29.74 35.86
CA MET A 26 21.50 29.13 36.85
C MET A 26 22.39 30.17 37.53
N ASN A 27 23.04 31.05 36.77
CA ASN A 27 23.89 32.11 37.33
C ASN A 27 23.07 33.03 38.25
N GLU A 28 21.88 33.45 37.82
CA GLU A 28 20.98 34.26 38.65
C GLU A 28 20.55 33.53 39.92
N CYS A 29 20.28 32.22 39.86
CA CYS A 29 19.96 31.45 41.06
C CYS A 29 21.15 31.34 42.02
N ILE A 30 22.37 31.21 41.51
CA ILE A 30 23.58 31.22 42.34
C ILE A 30 23.76 32.60 43.00
N ASP A 31 23.59 33.67 42.24
CA ASP A 31 23.70 35.05 42.73
C ASP A 31 22.61 35.39 43.78
N GLU A 32 21.42 34.77 43.67
CA GLU A 32 20.31 34.89 44.62
C GLU A 32 20.40 33.93 45.82
N ASP A 33 21.50 33.19 45.98
CA ASP A 33 21.74 32.19 47.05
C ASP A 33 20.72 31.03 47.02
N ILE A 34 20.28 30.61 45.83
CA ILE A 34 19.32 29.53 45.59
C ILE A 34 20.02 28.32 44.99
N LEU A 35 20.08 27.22 45.74
CA LEU A 35 20.63 25.92 45.28
C LEU A 35 22.09 26.02 44.78
N VAL A 36 22.89 26.90 45.38
CA VAL A 36 24.28 27.19 45.01
C VAL A 36 25.11 25.91 44.92
N ASP A 37 25.17 25.12 46.01
CA ASP A 37 25.96 23.88 46.06
C ASP A 37 25.57 22.87 44.96
N PHE A 38 24.28 22.82 44.61
CA PHE A 38 23.77 21.91 43.58
C PHE A 38 24.20 22.37 42.18
N PHE A 39 24.05 23.65 41.85
CA PHE A 39 24.41 24.17 40.53
C PHE A 39 25.91 24.25 40.32
N GLU A 40 26.71 24.46 41.37
CA GLU A 40 28.18 24.41 41.26
C GLU A 40 28.69 23.00 40.96
N GLN A 41 28.06 21.97 41.52
CA GLN A 41 28.46 20.57 41.32
C GLN A 41 27.89 19.96 40.04
N HIS A 42 26.65 20.30 39.66
CA HIS A 42 25.91 19.67 38.56
C HIS A 42 25.69 20.59 37.35
N ARG A 43 26.55 21.60 37.17
CA ARG A 43 26.42 22.62 36.12
C ARG A 43 26.22 22.04 34.72
N GLU A 44 27.08 21.12 34.32
CA GLU A 44 27.08 20.55 32.97
C GLU A 44 25.89 19.61 32.76
N GLU A 45 25.57 18.79 33.76
CA GLU A 45 24.45 17.85 33.74
C GLU A 45 23.11 18.56 33.59
N VAL A 46 22.89 19.65 34.36
CA VAL A 46 21.67 20.45 34.27
C VAL A 46 21.52 21.07 32.87
N VAL A 47 22.59 21.59 32.28
CA VAL A 47 22.54 22.14 30.91
C VAL A 47 22.27 21.03 29.90
N GLU A 48 22.90 19.87 30.04
CA GLU A 48 22.72 18.74 29.12
C GLU A 48 21.30 18.17 29.16
N VAL A 49 20.72 17.94 30.35
CA VAL A 49 19.34 17.43 30.42
C VAL A 49 18.32 18.47 29.95
N SER A 50 18.65 19.76 30.02
CA SER A 50 17.75 20.84 29.60
C SER A 50 17.77 21.08 28.09
N ILE A 51 18.81 20.69 27.36
CA ILE A 51 18.86 20.87 25.89
C ILE A 51 18.10 19.78 25.12
N TYR A 52 17.84 18.63 25.74
CA TYR A 52 17.03 17.57 25.16
C TYR A 52 15.56 17.80 25.53
N ASP A 53 14.95 18.81 24.93
CA ASP A 53 13.51 19.00 25.03
C ASP A 53 12.78 17.97 24.15
N TYR A 54 11.82 17.27 24.74
CA TYR A 54 10.83 16.50 24.01
C TYR A 54 9.85 17.48 23.36
N ASP A 55 10.02 17.76 22.07
CA ASP A 55 9.05 18.52 21.30
C ASP A 55 7.85 17.62 20.96
N GLU A 56 6.83 17.67 21.82
CA GLU A 56 5.61 16.89 21.66
C GLU A 56 4.89 17.21 20.34
N GLU A 57 4.96 18.45 19.85
CA GLU A 57 4.32 18.83 18.59
C GLU A 57 5.04 18.23 17.39
N GLU A 58 6.38 18.25 17.39
CA GLU A 58 7.18 17.60 16.36
C GLU A 58 6.93 16.08 16.33
N VAL A 59 6.95 15.42 17.50
CA VAL A 59 6.69 13.98 17.59
C VAL A 59 5.27 13.66 17.11
N ARG A 60 4.27 14.46 17.49
CA ARG A 60 2.89 14.27 17.02
C ARG A 60 2.76 14.48 15.51
N ARG A 61 3.47 15.46 14.94
CA ARG A 61 3.48 15.72 13.50
C ARG A 61 4.10 14.54 12.74
N VAL A 62 5.28 14.09 13.14
CA VAL A 62 5.96 12.94 12.52
C VAL A 62 5.08 11.70 12.58
N LEU A 63 4.49 11.40 13.74
CA LEU A 63 3.61 10.24 13.89
C LEU A 63 2.37 10.32 12.98
N ALA A 64 1.79 11.50 12.81
CA ALA A 64 0.66 11.70 11.91
C ALA A 64 1.04 11.55 10.42
N GLU A 65 2.22 12.05 10.04
CA GLU A 65 2.76 11.90 8.68
C GLU A 65 3.08 10.43 8.37
N GLU A 66 3.73 9.72 9.27
CA GLU A 66 4.03 8.29 9.14
C GLU A 66 2.75 7.47 9.00
N TYR A 67 1.75 7.71 9.84
CA TYR A 67 0.46 7.02 9.75
C TYR A 67 -0.23 7.28 8.41
N ALA A 68 -0.23 8.53 7.93
CA ALA A 68 -0.82 8.86 6.64
C ALA A 68 -0.09 8.17 5.48
N GLN A 69 1.24 8.08 5.56
CA GLN A 69 2.06 7.39 4.57
C GLN A 69 1.82 5.88 4.57
N GLU A 70 1.72 5.26 5.74
CA GLU A 70 1.42 3.83 5.89
C GLU A 70 0.04 3.50 5.30
N VAL A 71 -0.98 4.30 5.61
CA VAL A 71 -2.33 4.14 5.06
C VAL A 71 -2.33 4.28 3.54
N ALA A 72 -1.61 5.27 3.00
CA ALA A 72 -1.49 5.47 1.56
C ALA A 72 -0.78 4.28 0.87
N GLN A 73 0.30 3.76 1.47
CA GLN A 73 1.01 2.57 0.97
C GLN A 73 0.13 1.31 1.02
N GLY A 74 -0.60 1.10 2.12
CA GLY A 74 -1.53 -0.03 2.26
C GLY A 74 -2.63 -0.01 1.21
N MET A 75 -3.25 1.15 0.96
CA MET A 75 -4.25 1.30 -0.10
C MET A 75 -3.66 1.07 -1.49
N ALA A 76 -2.45 1.58 -1.75
CA ALA A 76 -1.78 1.38 -3.04
C ALA A 76 -1.47 -0.10 -3.29
N GLN A 77 -0.99 -0.82 -2.27
CA GLN A 77 -0.75 -2.26 -2.35
C GLN A 77 -2.05 -3.04 -2.60
N GLU A 78 -3.13 -2.71 -1.89
CA GLU A 78 -4.43 -3.40 -2.06
C GLU A 78 -4.98 -3.22 -3.48
N ILE A 79 -4.86 -2.02 -4.06
CA ILE A 79 -5.29 -1.76 -5.44
C ILE A 79 -4.47 -2.58 -6.44
N VAL A 80 -3.15 -2.63 -6.25
CA VAL A 80 -2.25 -3.41 -7.12
C VAL A 80 -2.55 -4.91 -7.01
N GLU A 81 -2.77 -5.41 -5.79
CA GLU A 81 -3.09 -6.83 -5.56
C GLU A 81 -4.44 -7.21 -6.18
N LYS A 82 -5.48 -6.38 -6.00
CA LYS A 82 -6.78 -6.59 -6.63
C LYS A 82 -6.67 -6.59 -8.16
N ALA A 83 -5.97 -5.61 -8.73
CA ALA A 83 -5.77 -5.56 -10.17
C ALA A 83 -4.99 -6.77 -10.70
N ALA A 84 -3.96 -7.22 -9.99
CA ALA A 84 -3.19 -8.41 -10.35
C ALA A 84 -4.05 -9.68 -10.27
N LYS A 85 -4.88 -9.81 -9.23
CA LYS A 85 -5.78 -10.95 -9.06
C LYS A 85 -6.85 -10.99 -10.16
N GLU A 86 -7.51 -9.88 -10.43
CA GLU A 86 -8.49 -9.78 -11.53
C GLU A 86 -7.87 -10.08 -12.90
N ALA A 87 -6.66 -9.58 -13.15
CA ALA A 87 -5.94 -9.88 -14.39
C ALA A 87 -5.58 -11.37 -14.50
N SER A 88 -5.17 -11.99 -13.39
CA SER A 88 -4.87 -13.43 -13.35
C SER A 88 -6.12 -14.29 -13.56
N GLU A 89 -7.25 -13.93 -12.94
CA GLU A 89 -8.51 -14.65 -13.09
C GLU A 89 -9.04 -14.57 -14.53
N LYS A 90 -8.97 -13.38 -15.15
CA LYS A 90 -9.32 -13.20 -16.56
C LYS A 90 -8.43 -14.02 -17.48
N ALA A 91 -7.10 -13.97 -17.30
CA ALA A 91 -6.17 -14.73 -18.11
C ALA A 91 -6.39 -16.26 -17.98
N PHE A 92 -6.76 -16.74 -16.79
CA PHE A 92 -7.09 -18.15 -16.59
C PHE A 92 -8.37 -18.55 -17.33
N ALA A 93 -9.45 -17.77 -17.17
CA ALA A 93 -10.72 -18.01 -17.85
C ALA A 93 -10.58 -17.96 -19.38
N GLU A 94 -9.85 -16.99 -19.93
CA GLU A 94 -9.53 -16.89 -21.36
C GLU A 94 -8.73 -18.11 -21.85
N GLY A 95 -7.81 -18.62 -21.03
CA GLY A 95 -7.04 -19.84 -21.30
C GLY A 95 -7.92 -21.09 -21.41
N GLU A 96 -8.85 -21.29 -20.46
CA GLU A 96 -9.79 -22.41 -20.48
C GLU A 96 -10.72 -22.37 -21.70
N GLN A 97 -11.31 -21.21 -21.99
CA GLN A 97 -12.16 -21.01 -23.16
C GLN A 97 -11.39 -21.26 -24.46
N SER A 98 -10.13 -20.79 -24.53
CA SER A 98 -9.25 -21.05 -25.68
C SER A 98 -8.97 -22.54 -25.86
N MET A 99 -8.78 -23.28 -24.77
CA MET A 99 -8.56 -24.72 -24.81
C MET A 99 -9.83 -25.46 -25.27
N MET A 100 -11.00 -25.08 -24.77
CA MET A 100 -12.30 -25.62 -25.16
C MET A 100 -12.56 -25.45 -26.66
N ILE A 101 -12.38 -24.23 -27.19
CA ILE A 101 -12.51 -23.93 -28.62
C ILE A 101 -11.58 -24.81 -29.46
N ASN A 102 -10.32 -24.96 -29.04
CA ASN A 102 -9.36 -25.83 -29.75
C ASN A 102 -9.79 -27.29 -29.78
N GLN A 103 -10.38 -27.81 -28.69
CA GLN A 103 -10.89 -29.17 -28.66
C GLN A 103 -12.08 -29.35 -29.61
N ILE A 104 -13.01 -28.38 -29.64
CA ILE A 104 -14.17 -28.40 -30.54
C ILE A 104 -13.71 -28.33 -32.00
N ILE A 105 -12.81 -27.41 -32.36
CA ILE A 105 -12.23 -27.33 -33.72
C ILE A 105 -11.63 -28.68 -34.14
N LYS A 106 -10.80 -29.31 -33.28
CA LYS A 106 -10.18 -30.60 -33.57
C LYS A 106 -11.21 -31.72 -33.79
N LYS A 107 -12.31 -31.72 -33.04
CA LYS A 107 -13.38 -32.73 -33.17
C LYS A 107 -14.28 -32.47 -34.38
N VAL A 108 -14.59 -31.20 -34.70
CA VAL A 108 -15.34 -30.81 -35.91
C VAL A 108 -14.54 -31.16 -37.18
N LYS A 109 -13.22 -30.94 -37.19
CA LYS A 109 -12.33 -31.38 -38.29
C LYS A 109 -12.34 -32.89 -38.51
N LYS A 110 -12.71 -33.68 -37.48
CA LYS A 110 -12.90 -35.14 -37.55
C LYS A 110 -14.34 -35.53 -37.92
N SER A 111 -15.18 -34.58 -38.34
CA SER A 111 -16.59 -34.76 -38.71
C SER A 111 -17.47 -35.36 -37.60
N LYS A 112 -17.16 -35.08 -36.33
CA LYS A 112 -18.00 -35.49 -35.19
C LYS A 112 -19.23 -34.58 -35.05
N THR A 113 -20.36 -35.16 -34.66
CA THR A 113 -21.60 -34.41 -34.42
C THR A 113 -21.56 -33.69 -33.07
N LEU A 114 -22.40 -32.66 -32.94
CA LEU A 114 -22.52 -31.87 -31.71
C LEU A 114 -22.79 -32.74 -30.47
N GLU A 115 -23.66 -33.76 -30.58
CA GLU A 115 -24.01 -34.65 -29.48
C GLU A 115 -22.83 -35.51 -29.03
N THR A 116 -22.03 -35.97 -30.00
CA THR A 116 -20.83 -36.77 -29.71
C THR A 116 -19.75 -35.90 -29.07
N ILE A 117 -19.62 -34.65 -29.52
CA ILE A 117 -18.67 -33.69 -28.95
C ILE A 117 -19.07 -33.34 -27.51
N ALA A 118 -20.35 -33.09 -27.25
CA ALA A 118 -20.88 -32.85 -25.90
C ALA A 118 -20.63 -34.03 -24.97
N SER A 119 -20.94 -35.24 -25.42
CA SER A 119 -20.67 -36.45 -24.65
C SER A 119 -19.18 -36.68 -24.37
N GLU A 120 -18.29 -36.35 -25.32
CA GLU A 120 -16.84 -36.52 -25.15
C GLU A 120 -16.16 -35.43 -24.33
N LEU A 121 -16.79 -34.26 -24.20
CA LEU A 121 -16.31 -33.15 -23.39
C LEU A 121 -16.94 -33.14 -21.99
N GLU A 122 -17.93 -34.01 -21.74
CA GLU A 122 -18.71 -34.07 -20.50
C GLU A 122 -19.43 -32.74 -20.20
N GLU A 123 -19.86 -32.05 -21.26
CA GLU A 123 -20.49 -30.72 -21.22
C GLU A 123 -21.89 -30.77 -21.83
N GLU A 124 -22.74 -29.80 -21.50
CA GLU A 124 -24.09 -29.76 -22.06
C GLU A 124 -24.09 -29.35 -23.54
N VAL A 125 -24.99 -29.96 -24.32
CA VAL A 125 -25.19 -29.63 -25.74
C VAL A 125 -25.53 -28.15 -25.91
N ALA A 126 -26.27 -27.56 -24.96
CA ALA A 126 -26.64 -26.15 -24.97
C ALA A 126 -25.42 -25.22 -24.88
N ASP A 127 -24.42 -25.59 -24.07
CA ASP A 127 -23.21 -24.79 -23.82
C ASP A 127 -22.21 -24.87 -24.99
N ILE A 128 -22.13 -26.03 -25.64
CA ILE A 128 -21.24 -26.22 -26.80
C ILE A 128 -21.82 -25.64 -28.08
N LYS A 129 -23.15 -25.68 -28.25
CA LYS A 129 -23.85 -25.23 -29.46
C LYS A 129 -23.34 -23.88 -30.01
N PRO A 130 -23.25 -22.79 -29.21
CA PRO A 130 -22.75 -21.50 -29.72
C PRO A 130 -21.33 -21.58 -30.28
N ILE A 131 -20.43 -22.32 -29.62
CA ILE A 131 -19.05 -22.49 -30.08
C ILE A 131 -19.01 -23.32 -31.36
N TYR A 132 -19.77 -24.41 -31.40
CA TYR A 132 -19.84 -25.32 -32.55
C TYR A 132 -20.35 -24.62 -33.81
N ASP A 133 -21.42 -23.82 -33.69
CA ASP A 133 -21.98 -23.07 -34.82
C ASP A 133 -20.96 -22.07 -35.40
N VAL A 134 -20.21 -21.37 -34.53
CA VAL A 134 -19.14 -20.45 -34.94
C VAL A 134 -17.97 -21.19 -35.60
N VAL A 135 -17.58 -22.35 -35.06
CA VAL A 135 -16.51 -23.19 -35.61
C VAL A 135 -16.86 -23.72 -37.00
N ILE A 136 -18.11 -24.17 -37.22
CA ILE A 136 -18.57 -24.59 -38.56
C ILE A 136 -18.58 -23.42 -39.53
N ALA A 137 -19.05 -22.24 -39.10
CA ALA A 137 -19.07 -21.05 -39.94
C ALA A 137 -17.66 -20.55 -40.32
N ALA A 138 -16.62 -20.99 -39.61
CA ALA A 138 -15.23 -20.68 -39.89
C ALA A 138 -14.53 -21.72 -40.80
N ALA A 139 -15.22 -22.77 -41.23
CA ALA A 139 -14.67 -23.74 -42.18
C ALA A 139 -14.48 -23.10 -43.58
N PRO A 140 -13.43 -23.49 -44.35
CA PRO A 140 -12.47 -24.56 -44.07
C PRO A 140 -11.20 -24.12 -43.33
N ASP A 141 -10.97 -22.82 -43.12
CA ASP A 141 -9.71 -22.32 -42.56
C ASP A 141 -9.63 -22.46 -41.02
N TYR A 142 -10.77 -22.50 -40.34
CA TYR A 142 -10.90 -22.62 -38.88
C TYR A 142 -10.02 -21.64 -38.09
N ASN A 143 -10.05 -20.37 -38.49
CA ASN A 143 -9.24 -19.33 -37.86
C ASN A 143 -9.70 -19.07 -36.41
N ILE A 144 -8.82 -19.36 -35.44
CA ILE A 144 -9.10 -19.26 -34.00
C ILE A 144 -9.38 -17.81 -33.60
N ASP A 145 -8.70 -16.83 -34.17
CA ASP A 145 -8.88 -15.41 -33.82
C ASP A 145 -10.27 -14.92 -34.25
N ILE A 146 -10.76 -15.36 -35.41
CA ILE A 146 -12.12 -15.03 -35.87
C ILE A 146 -13.16 -15.69 -34.97
N ILE A 147 -12.92 -16.93 -34.54
CA ILE A 147 -13.83 -17.67 -33.65
C ILE A 147 -13.88 -17.00 -32.27
N LYS A 148 -12.74 -16.64 -31.69
CA LYS A 148 -12.64 -15.90 -30.41
C LYS A 148 -13.35 -14.55 -30.47
N ASN A 149 -13.10 -13.77 -31.53
CA ASN A 149 -13.75 -12.47 -31.74
C ASN A 149 -15.28 -12.61 -31.87
N LYS A 150 -15.77 -13.62 -32.59
CA LYS A 150 -17.22 -13.87 -32.70
C LYS A 150 -17.87 -14.33 -31.39
N LEU A 151 -17.11 -15.00 -30.53
CA LEU A 151 -17.53 -15.41 -29.19
C LEU A 151 -17.33 -14.32 -28.14
N ALA A 152 -16.84 -13.13 -28.53
CA ALA A 152 -16.53 -12.01 -27.64
C ALA A 152 -15.56 -12.35 -26.49
N ILE A 153 -14.67 -13.32 -26.72
CA ILE A 153 -13.56 -13.64 -25.80
C ILE A 153 -12.41 -12.71 -26.18
N ASN A 154 -12.36 -11.54 -25.54
CA ASN A 154 -11.27 -10.58 -25.64
C ASN A 154 -10.26 -10.79 -24.54
#